data_AF-A0A011WSZ5-F1
#
_entry.id   AF-A0A011WSZ5-F1
#
_cell.length_a   1.000
_cell.length_b   1.000
_cell.length_c   1.000
_cell.angle_alpha   90.00
_cell.angle_beta   90.00
_cell.angle_gamma   90.00
#
_symmetry.space_group_name_H-M   'P 1'
#
loop_
_entity.id
_entity.type
_entity.pdbx_description
1 polymer ?
#
loop_
_entity_poly.entity_id
_entity_poly.type
_entity_poly.pdbx_seq_one_letter_code
_entity_poly.pdbx_strand_id
1 'polypeptide(L)'
;MILKKLLAIMTAAVLAVCAAGCGKNTEKAPKHYMAADYELDDPAQLDDWQINVLKSKGLPTDYSELDIGQRDSIYRMGMMHRYLVDKYGIEFEYAGYYQSGFGQKEELIVMPDGADSKDSRSIVSVREKDGEFSDNYGDYEILMHIEKMYDDYARDYFGSDKVKVFAWNVNNNELGEIDFDNINTFDFKLGVSSVVFISSEICDKDKCETFAKSMLDYSSEKELAGRIRISTVKDVDIARLTNANCSDYYTDYFLVADYDIIFDERRTDLYDCTH
;
A
#
# COMPACT_ATOMS: atom_id res chain seq x y z
N MET A 1 41.74 59.34 -23.96
CA MET A 1 40.58 59.36 -24.87
C MET A 1 40.21 57.91 -25.17
N ILE A 2 39.29 57.36 -24.38
CA ILE A 2 38.85 55.97 -24.43
C ILE A 2 37.67 55.91 -25.41
N LEU A 3 37.86 55.29 -26.58
CA LEU A 3 36.82 54.50 -27.27
C LEU A 3 37.39 53.84 -28.54
N LYS A 4 37.26 52.51 -28.63
CA LYS A 4 36.77 51.75 -29.80
C LYS A 4 37.16 50.28 -29.66
N LYS A 5 36.15 49.42 -29.51
CA LYS A 5 35.96 48.21 -30.32
C LYS A 5 34.58 47.60 -30.01
N LEU A 6 33.69 47.76 -30.98
CA LEU A 6 32.49 46.97 -31.22
C LEU A 6 32.88 45.58 -31.74
N LEU A 7 32.15 44.53 -31.36
CA LEU A 7 31.98 43.24 -32.05
C LEU A 7 30.73 42.58 -31.40
N ALA A 8 29.54 42.66 -32.00
CA ALA A 8 29.00 41.88 -33.12
C ALA A 8 28.61 40.44 -32.72
N ILE A 9 27.29 40.22 -32.69
CA ILE A 9 26.56 38.96 -32.52
C ILE A 9 26.86 38.03 -33.72
N MET A 10 27.16 36.76 -33.45
CA MET A 10 27.10 35.69 -34.45
C MET A 10 26.54 34.41 -33.82
N THR A 11 25.36 34.06 -34.33
CA THR A 11 24.60 32.83 -34.18
C THR A 11 25.42 31.62 -34.66
N ALA A 12 25.33 30.49 -33.94
CA ALA A 12 25.72 29.18 -34.48
C ALA A 12 24.66 28.14 -34.08
N ALA A 13 23.73 27.92 -35.00
CA ALA A 13 22.95 26.69 -35.06
C ALA A 13 23.84 25.59 -35.67
N VAL A 14 23.87 24.41 -35.05
CA VAL A 14 24.32 23.18 -35.72
C VAL A 14 23.18 22.17 -35.58
N LEU A 15 22.58 21.88 -36.73
CA LEU A 15 21.57 20.85 -36.95
C LEU A 15 22.19 19.44 -36.90
N ALA A 16 21.37 18.51 -36.42
CA ALA A 16 21.56 17.08 -36.29
C ALA A 16 21.98 16.36 -37.57
N VAL A 17 22.67 15.21 -37.43
CA VAL A 17 22.38 13.94 -38.14
C VAL A 17 22.82 12.72 -37.30
N CYS A 18 21.80 11.92 -36.97
CA CYS A 18 21.70 10.46 -36.81
C CYS A 18 22.80 9.63 -36.11
N ALA A 19 22.38 8.95 -35.05
CA ALA A 19 22.62 7.52 -34.93
C ALA A 19 21.27 6.82 -34.65
N ALA A 20 20.79 6.06 -35.64
CA ALA A 20 19.86 4.98 -35.40
C ALA A 20 20.57 3.93 -34.53
N GLY A 21 19.99 3.61 -33.39
CA GLY A 21 20.48 2.60 -32.46
C GLY A 21 19.29 1.91 -31.81
N CYS A 22 19.26 0.60 -31.97
CA CYS A 22 18.22 -0.35 -31.56
C CYS A 22 17.63 -0.13 -30.16
N GLY A 23 16.36 -0.49 -30.03
CA GLY A 23 15.59 -0.40 -28.80
C GLY A 23 16.21 -1.11 -27.60
N LYS A 24 15.95 -0.50 -26.44
CA LYS A 24 15.83 -1.14 -25.14
C LYS A 24 14.75 -0.37 -24.38
N ASN A 25 13.89 -1.10 -23.67
CA ASN A 25 12.88 -0.56 -22.77
C ASN A 25 13.52 0.53 -21.90
N THR A 26 13.09 1.79 -22.07
CA THR A 26 13.41 2.82 -21.09
C THR A 26 12.52 2.55 -19.89
N GLU A 27 13.06 1.88 -18.88
CA GLU A 27 12.51 1.97 -17.52
C GLU A 27 12.36 3.47 -17.23
N LYS A 28 11.12 3.91 -16.95
CA LYS A 28 10.87 5.29 -16.53
C LYS A 28 11.75 5.51 -15.30
N ALA A 29 12.56 6.56 -15.28
CA ALA A 29 13.27 6.93 -14.07
C ALA A 29 12.26 7.09 -12.93
N PRO A 30 12.56 6.61 -11.71
CA PRO A 30 11.64 6.72 -10.59
C PRO A 30 11.27 8.20 -10.38
N LYS A 31 9.98 8.45 -10.18
CA LYS A 31 9.47 9.80 -9.93
C LYS A 31 9.86 10.19 -8.51
N HIS A 32 10.69 11.23 -8.40
CA HIS A 32 11.04 11.83 -7.11
C HIS A 32 9.97 12.83 -6.68
N TYR A 33 9.55 12.78 -5.42
CA TYR A 33 8.49 13.62 -4.88
C TYR A 33 9.08 14.61 -3.88
N MET A 34 9.59 15.73 -4.38
CA MET A 34 10.28 16.72 -3.55
C MET A 34 9.27 17.48 -2.70
N ALA A 35 9.54 17.65 -1.40
CA ALA A 35 8.69 18.40 -0.48
C ALA A 35 8.45 19.84 -0.95
N ALA A 36 9.44 20.45 -1.60
CA ALA A 36 9.34 21.79 -2.18
C ALA A 36 8.26 21.91 -3.27
N ASP A 37 7.90 20.82 -3.96
CA ASP A 37 6.85 20.80 -4.98
C ASP A 37 5.44 20.89 -4.37
N TYR A 38 5.33 20.72 -3.05
CA TYR A 38 4.08 20.68 -2.29
C TYR A 38 3.92 21.83 -1.30
N GLU A 39 4.77 22.87 -1.40
CA GLU A 39 4.60 24.09 -0.60
C GLU A 39 3.19 24.69 -0.82
N LEU A 40 2.59 25.20 0.26
CA LEU A 40 1.27 25.82 0.18
C LEU A 40 1.42 27.29 -0.24
N ASP A 41 0.63 27.72 -1.22
CA ASP A 41 0.70 29.07 -1.78
C ASP A 41 0.46 30.16 -0.72
N ASP A 42 -0.50 29.93 0.18
CA ASP A 42 -0.76 30.75 1.36
C ASP A 42 -0.98 29.85 2.59
N PRO A 43 -0.01 29.75 3.51
CA PRO A 43 -0.14 28.97 4.75
C PRO A 43 -1.32 29.39 5.64
N ALA A 44 -1.82 30.62 5.51
CA ALA A 44 -2.96 31.11 6.28
C ALA A 44 -4.31 30.67 5.70
N GLN A 45 -4.34 30.22 4.44
CA GLN A 45 -5.53 29.70 3.79
C GLN A 45 -5.62 28.19 4.02
N LEU A 46 -6.24 27.81 5.15
CA LEU A 46 -6.47 26.41 5.49
C LEU A 46 -7.50 25.78 4.54
N ASP A 47 -7.22 24.57 4.07
CA ASP A 47 -8.19 23.75 3.34
C ASP A 47 -9.17 23.03 4.30
N ASP A 48 -10.19 22.37 3.74
CA ASP A 48 -11.21 21.67 4.51
C ASP A 48 -10.62 20.52 5.35
N TRP A 49 -9.58 19.84 4.85
CA TRP A 49 -8.92 18.76 5.55
C TRP A 49 -8.19 19.28 6.80
N GLN A 50 -7.38 20.33 6.66
CA GLN A 50 -6.67 21.00 7.75
C GLN A 50 -7.65 21.55 8.80
N ILE A 51 -8.77 22.14 8.35
CA ILE A 51 -9.83 22.61 9.25
C ILE A 51 -10.42 21.44 10.06
N ASN A 52 -10.68 20.30 9.42
CA ASN A 52 -11.22 19.13 10.10
C ASN A 52 -10.22 18.52 11.10
N VAL A 53 -8.92 18.50 10.77
CA VAL A 53 -7.85 18.14 11.70
C VAL A 53 -7.89 19.03 12.95
N LEU A 54 -7.91 20.35 12.78
CA LEU A 54 -7.93 21.30 13.91
C LEU A 54 -9.17 21.11 14.79
N LYS A 55 -10.36 20.97 14.18
CA LYS A 55 -11.61 20.67 14.90
C LYS A 55 -11.52 19.37 15.70
N SER A 56 -10.95 18.30 15.13
CA SER A 56 -10.81 17.01 15.81
C SER A 56 -9.96 17.10 17.09
N LYS A 57 -9.08 18.10 17.17
CA LYS A 57 -8.22 18.38 18.33
C LYS A 57 -8.79 19.48 19.25
N GLY A 58 -9.95 20.05 18.92
CA GLY A 58 -10.53 21.17 19.65
C GLY A 58 -9.72 22.47 19.53
N LEU A 59 -8.97 22.63 18.44
CA LEU A 59 -8.16 23.83 18.17
C LEU A 59 -8.95 24.87 17.36
N PRO A 60 -8.56 26.16 17.42
CA PRO A 60 -9.10 27.19 16.56
C PRO A 60 -8.94 26.84 15.07
N THR A 61 -9.91 27.24 14.25
CA THR A 61 -9.83 27.10 12.78
C THR A 61 -9.43 28.38 12.07
N ASP A 62 -9.28 29.48 12.80
CA ASP A 62 -8.64 30.69 12.30
C ASP A 62 -7.13 30.55 12.51
N TYR A 63 -6.36 30.58 11.40
CA TYR A 63 -4.90 30.44 11.43
C TYR A 63 -4.23 31.48 12.34
N SER A 64 -4.78 32.69 12.43
CA SER A 64 -4.24 33.77 13.26
C SER A 64 -4.40 33.53 14.76
N GLU A 65 -5.29 32.62 15.16
CA GLU A 65 -5.50 32.22 16.56
C GLU A 65 -4.61 31.03 16.98
N LEU A 66 -4.01 30.33 16.01
CA LEU A 66 -3.07 29.25 16.27
C LEU A 66 -1.73 29.80 16.80
N ASP A 67 -1.10 29.06 17.70
CA ASP A 67 0.28 29.34 18.10
C ASP A 67 1.29 28.95 17.01
N ILE A 68 2.54 29.37 17.17
CA ILE A 68 3.59 29.15 16.15
C ILE A 68 3.81 27.66 15.87
N GLY A 69 3.76 26.80 16.89
CA GLY A 69 3.97 25.36 16.73
C GLY A 69 2.78 24.68 16.04
N GLN A 70 1.57 25.13 16.34
CA GLN A 70 0.35 24.67 15.68
C GLN A 70 0.32 25.08 14.20
N ARG A 71 0.72 26.32 13.89
CA ARG A 71 0.85 26.84 12.52
C ARG A 71 1.87 26.04 11.71
N ASP A 72 3.04 25.77 12.30
CA ASP A 72 4.08 24.95 11.69
C ASP A 72 3.57 23.54 11.42
N SER A 73 2.97 22.90 12.42
CA SER A 73 2.43 21.54 12.30
C SER A 73 1.34 21.44 11.23
N ILE A 74 0.35 22.33 11.22
CA ILE A 74 -0.76 22.25 10.25
C ILE A 74 -0.30 22.55 8.82
N TYR A 75 0.68 23.43 8.65
CA TYR A 75 1.32 23.70 7.36
C TYR A 75 2.03 22.45 6.84
N ARG A 76 2.91 21.85 7.66
CA ARG A 76 3.66 20.64 7.30
C ARG A 76 2.75 19.45 7.01
N MET A 77 1.72 19.24 7.84
CA MET A 77 0.70 18.22 7.61
C MET A 77 -0.03 18.44 6.27
N GLY A 78 -0.34 19.69 5.92
CA GLY A 78 -0.97 20.03 4.64
C GLY A 78 -0.08 19.66 3.44
N MET A 79 1.23 19.93 3.50
CA MET A 79 2.17 19.53 2.45
C MET A 79 2.20 18.00 2.27
N MET A 80 2.29 17.25 3.37
CA MET A 80 2.32 15.78 3.36
C MET A 80 1.00 15.17 2.90
N HIS A 81 -0.14 15.78 3.26
CA HIS A 81 -1.46 15.35 2.79
C HIS A 81 -1.62 15.60 1.29
N ARG A 82 -1.28 16.80 0.82
CA ARG A 82 -1.33 17.16 -0.61
C ARG A 82 -0.46 16.22 -1.45
N TYR A 83 0.72 15.86 -0.95
CA TYR A 83 1.57 14.84 -1.56
C TYR A 83 0.83 13.52 -1.80
N LEU A 84 0.14 12.98 -0.79
CA LEU A 84 -0.61 11.73 -0.92
C LEU A 84 -1.78 11.86 -1.91
N VAL A 85 -2.58 12.92 -1.79
CA VAL A 85 -3.75 13.15 -2.65
C VAL A 85 -3.31 13.32 -4.11
N ASP A 86 -2.27 14.11 -4.39
CA ASP A 86 -1.76 14.32 -5.74
C ASP A 86 -1.11 13.04 -6.32
N LYS A 87 -0.51 12.21 -5.47
CA LYS A 87 0.15 10.96 -5.89
C LYS A 87 -0.87 9.86 -6.22
N TYR A 88 -1.90 9.70 -5.40
CA TYR A 88 -2.82 8.55 -5.49
C TYR A 88 -4.24 8.90 -5.96
N GLY A 89 -4.61 10.19 -6.00
CA GLY A 89 -5.92 10.64 -6.46
C GLY A 89 -7.09 10.25 -5.55
N ILE A 90 -6.81 9.93 -4.28
CA ILE A 90 -7.81 9.62 -3.25
C ILE A 90 -7.60 10.49 -2.01
N GLU A 91 -8.63 10.57 -1.17
CA GLU A 91 -8.58 11.28 0.11
C GLU A 91 -8.09 10.38 1.25
N PHE A 92 -7.51 11.03 2.28
CA PHE A 92 -6.98 10.36 3.46
C PHE A 92 -7.49 11.01 4.75
N GLU A 93 -7.95 10.18 5.69
CA GLU A 93 -8.39 10.61 7.02
C GLU A 93 -7.20 10.75 7.98
N TYR A 94 -7.22 11.81 8.78
CA TYR A 94 -6.19 12.04 9.80
C TYR A 94 -6.25 11.02 10.95
N ALA A 95 -5.11 10.39 11.26
CA ALA A 95 -4.98 9.44 12.38
C ALA A 95 -3.94 9.89 13.43
N GLY A 96 -2.92 10.67 13.04
CA GLY A 96 -1.89 11.12 13.95
C GLY A 96 -0.86 12.03 13.30
N TYR A 97 -0.07 12.73 14.11
CA TYR A 97 1.07 13.50 13.64
C TYR A 97 2.14 13.56 14.72
N TYR A 98 3.38 13.36 14.30
CA TYR A 98 4.57 13.51 15.11
C TYR A 98 5.41 14.64 14.55
N GLN A 99 5.54 15.72 15.31
CA GLN A 99 6.42 16.82 14.95
C GLN A 99 7.89 16.40 15.08
N SER A 100 8.77 16.96 14.25
CA SER A 100 10.21 16.77 14.41
C SER A 100 10.69 17.26 15.77
N GLY A 101 11.58 16.48 16.40
CA GLY A 101 12.09 16.77 17.74
C GLY A 101 13.38 16.02 18.05
N PHE A 102 13.83 16.07 19.31
CA PHE A 102 15.08 15.44 19.73
C PHE A 102 14.99 13.91 19.60
N GLY A 103 15.47 13.36 18.49
CA GLY A 103 15.45 11.92 18.18
C GLY A 103 14.16 11.42 17.52
N GLN A 104 13.16 12.27 17.32
CA GLN A 104 11.91 11.92 16.64
C GLN A 104 11.87 12.54 15.25
N LYS A 105 11.70 11.69 14.23
CA LYS A 105 11.47 12.14 12.86
C LYS A 105 10.03 12.60 12.71
N GLU A 106 9.84 13.60 11.89
CA GLU A 106 8.49 14.04 11.54
C GLU A 106 7.75 12.96 10.76
N GLU A 107 6.48 12.78 11.08
CA GLU A 107 5.64 11.75 10.47
C GLU A 107 4.17 12.16 10.55
N LEU A 108 3.50 12.19 9.39
CA LEU A 108 2.05 12.27 9.30
C LEU A 108 1.49 10.85 9.23
N ILE A 109 0.49 10.56 10.05
CA ILE A 109 -0.21 9.28 10.05
C ILE A 109 -1.65 9.52 9.59
N VAL A 110 -2.04 8.81 8.54
CA VAL A 110 -3.38 8.87 7.94
C VAL A 110 -3.89 7.48 7.63
N MET A 111 -5.17 7.39 7.29
CA MET A 111 -5.82 6.20 6.75
C MET A 111 -6.51 6.55 5.43
N PRO A 112 -6.52 5.68 4.43
CA PRO A 112 -7.31 5.90 3.21
C PRO A 112 -8.79 6.05 3.53
N ASP A 113 -9.51 6.92 2.82
CA ASP A 113 -10.95 7.08 3.00
C ASP A 113 -11.69 5.74 2.87
N GLY A 114 -12.62 5.48 3.80
CA GLY A 114 -13.38 4.23 3.86
C GLY A 114 -12.64 2.99 4.37
N ALA A 115 -11.36 3.09 4.75
CA ALA A 115 -10.61 1.97 5.32
C ALA A 115 -11.12 1.58 6.73
N ASP A 116 -10.96 0.29 7.10
CA ASP A 116 -11.32 -0.15 8.46
C ASP A 116 -10.32 0.38 9.49
N SER A 117 -10.75 1.36 10.28
CA SER A 117 -9.97 1.94 11.39
C SER A 117 -9.42 0.93 12.42
N LYS A 118 -9.93 -0.32 12.43
CA LYS A 118 -9.44 -1.39 13.31
C LYS A 118 -8.39 -2.28 12.66
N ASP A 119 -8.16 -2.13 11.36
CA ASP A 119 -7.11 -2.83 10.64
C ASP A 119 -5.82 -2.00 10.68
N SER A 120 -4.82 -2.48 11.42
CA SER A 120 -3.52 -1.82 11.51
C SER A 120 -2.80 -1.69 10.17
N ARG A 121 -3.17 -2.50 9.16
CA ARG A 121 -2.60 -2.43 7.81
C ARG A 121 -3.03 -1.17 7.07
N SER A 122 -4.16 -0.57 7.44
CA SER A 122 -4.70 0.67 6.85
C SER A 122 -3.93 1.93 7.26
N ILE A 123 -2.92 1.80 8.12
CA ILE A 123 -2.12 2.93 8.60
C ILE A 123 -1.07 3.32 7.55
N VAL A 124 -1.21 4.54 7.03
CA VAL A 124 -0.26 5.16 6.11
C VAL A 124 0.56 6.20 6.86
N SER A 125 1.88 6.13 6.72
CA SER A 125 2.85 7.05 7.28
C SER A 125 3.53 7.82 6.14
N VAL A 126 3.47 9.15 6.18
CA VAL A 126 4.26 10.02 5.30
C VAL A 126 5.44 10.59 6.08
N ARG A 127 6.64 10.50 5.51
CA ARG A 127 7.87 11.01 6.09
C ARG A 127 8.69 11.76 5.05
N GLU A 128 9.37 12.81 5.49
CA GLU A 128 10.38 13.50 4.69
C GLU A 128 11.78 12.99 5.03
N LYS A 129 12.60 12.76 3.99
CA LYS A 129 14.03 12.51 4.13
C LYS A 129 14.77 13.20 3.00
N ASP A 130 15.78 14.00 3.34
CA ASP A 130 16.63 14.70 2.37
C ASP A 130 15.83 15.56 1.36
N GLY A 131 14.70 16.13 1.81
CA GLY A 131 13.81 16.95 0.99
C GLY A 131 12.82 16.17 0.12
N GLU A 132 12.78 14.85 0.22
CA GLU A 132 11.88 13.97 -0.54
C GLU A 132 10.85 13.33 0.39
N PHE A 133 9.58 13.32 -0.03
CA PHE A 133 8.51 12.61 0.66
C PHE A 133 8.47 11.14 0.27
N SER A 134 8.19 10.30 1.26
CA SER A 134 7.99 8.86 1.09
C SER A 134 6.83 8.41 1.96
N ASP A 135 6.14 7.36 1.51
CA ASP A 135 5.02 6.74 2.21
C ASP A 135 5.00 5.22 2.07
N ASN A 136 4.05 4.56 2.72
CA ASN A 136 3.81 3.11 2.66
C ASN A 136 2.39 2.76 2.16
N TYR A 137 1.66 3.67 1.52
CA TYR A 137 0.30 3.40 1.03
C TYR A 137 0.28 2.31 -0.04
N GLY A 138 1.31 2.25 -0.90
CA GLY A 138 1.47 1.18 -1.89
C GLY A 138 1.42 -0.23 -1.27
N ASP A 139 1.97 -0.41 -0.06
CA ASP A 139 1.92 -1.70 0.64
C ASP A 139 0.47 -2.08 0.99
N TYR A 140 -0.31 -1.12 1.50
CA TYR A 140 -1.71 -1.34 1.83
C TYR A 140 -2.52 -1.69 0.59
N GLU A 141 -2.34 -0.96 -0.51
CA GLU A 141 -3.07 -1.21 -1.76
C GLU A 141 -2.80 -2.61 -2.32
N ILE A 142 -1.53 -3.03 -2.36
CA ILE A 142 -1.15 -4.38 -2.77
C ILE A 142 -1.82 -5.43 -1.87
N LEU A 143 -1.79 -5.25 -0.54
CA LEU A 143 -2.41 -6.18 0.40
C LEU A 143 -3.91 -6.30 0.17
N MET A 144 -4.62 -5.19 -0.03
CA MET A 144 -6.06 -5.19 -0.28
C MET A 144 -6.41 -5.84 -1.62
N HIS A 145 -5.62 -5.59 -2.66
CA HIS A 145 -5.81 -6.22 -3.97
C HIS A 145 -5.65 -7.74 -3.88
N ILE A 146 -4.56 -8.22 -3.26
CA ILE A 146 -4.28 -9.65 -3.12
C ILE A 146 -5.31 -10.34 -2.23
N GLU A 147 -5.71 -9.70 -1.13
CA GLU A 147 -6.77 -10.21 -0.25
C GLU A 147 -8.07 -10.40 -1.02
N LYS A 148 -8.50 -9.38 -1.79
CA LYS A 148 -9.69 -9.47 -2.63
C LYS A 148 -9.58 -10.56 -3.70
N MET A 149 -8.45 -10.63 -4.40
CA MET A 149 -8.23 -11.61 -5.47
C MET A 149 -8.38 -13.05 -4.95
N TYR A 150 -7.77 -13.35 -3.80
CA TYR A 150 -7.86 -14.67 -3.18
C TYR A 150 -9.22 -14.94 -2.54
N ASP A 151 -9.86 -13.94 -1.95
CA ASP A 151 -11.20 -14.06 -1.38
C ASP A 151 -12.25 -14.33 -2.47
N ASP A 152 -12.21 -13.59 -3.59
CA ASP A 152 -13.07 -13.81 -4.75
C ASP A 152 -12.88 -15.23 -5.31
N TYR A 153 -11.63 -15.65 -5.53
CA TYR A 153 -11.33 -17.00 -6.04
C TYR A 153 -11.89 -18.10 -5.11
N ALA A 154 -11.68 -17.96 -3.79
CA ALA A 154 -12.15 -18.94 -2.83
C ALA A 154 -13.69 -18.97 -2.74
N ARG A 155 -14.34 -17.81 -2.74
CA ARG A 155 -15.81 -17.71 -2.75
C ARG A 155 -16.40 -18.36 -3.99
N ASP A 156 -15.80 -18.14 -5.16
CA ASP A 156 -16.21 -18.76 -6.42
C ASP A 156 -16.02 -20.27 -6.41
N TYR A 157 -14.87 -20.76 -5.90
CA TYR A 157 -14.59 -22.18 -5.78
C TYR A 157 -15.63 -22.92 -4.93
N PHE A 158 -16.01 -22.34 -3.78
CA PHE A 158 -16.96 -22.96 -2.86
C PHE A 158 -18.43 -22.58 -3.12
N GLY A 159 -18.69 -21.54 -3.92
CA GLY A 159 -20.03 -20.96 -4.09
C GLY A 159 -20.63 -20.45 -2.77
N SER A 160 -19.81 -19.88 -1.88
CA SER A 160 -20.19 -19.56 -0.50
C SER A 160 -19.45 -18.36 0.05
N ASP A 161 -20.09 -17.62 0.95
CA ASP A 161 -19.51 -16.48 1.66
C ASP A 161 -18.77 -16.86 2.95
N LYS A 162 -18.75 -18.15 3.31
CA LYS A 162 -18.11 -18.71 4.52
C LYS A 162 -16.61 -18.93 4.36
N VAL A 163 -15.96 -18.02 3.64
CA VAL A 163 -14.52 -17.91 3.48
C VAL A 163 -14.10 -16.49 3.83
N LYS A 164 -12.90 -16.34 4.38
CA LYS A 164 -12.26 -15.05 4.54
C LYS A 164 -10.76 -15.16 4.37
N VAL A 165 -10.18 -14.19 3.66
CA VAL A 165 -8.74 -14.10 3.42
C VAL A 165 -8.17 -12.90 4.16
N PHE A 166 -6.93 -13.02 4.64
CA PHE A 166 -6.14 -11.88 5.09
C PHE A 166 -4.73 -11.94 4.49
N ALA A 167 -4.28 -10.86 3.87
CA ALA A 167 -2.88 -10.71 3.41
C ALA A 167 -2.03 -10.00 4.49
N TRP A 168 -0.82 -10.47 4.76
CA TRP A 168 -0.01 -10.00 5.90
C TRP A 168 1.26 -9.25 5.53
N ASN A 169 1.96 -9.69 4.50
CA ASN A 169 3.25 -9.11 4.13
C ASN A 169 3.40 -9.06 2.62
N VAL A 170 4.04 -7.98 2.17
CA VAL A 170 4.52 -7.79 0.81
C VAL A 170 6.00 -7.43 0.86
N ASN A 171 6.80 -7.92 -0.10
CA ASN A 171 8.24 -7.68 -0.13
C ASN A 171 8.67 -6.52 -1.05
N ASN A 172 7.73 -5.83 -1.71
CA ASN A 172 8.04 -4.79 -2.68
C ASN A 172 6.98 -3.68 -2.69
N ASN A 173 7.36 -2.51 -2.17
CA ASN A 173 6.53 -1.31 -2.06
C ASN A 173 6.55 -0.44 -3.33
N GLU A 174 7.48 -0.67 -4.26
CA GLU A 174 7.57 0.05 -5.54
C GLU A 174 6.50 -0.42 -6.55
N LEU A 175 5.78 -1.50 -6.23
CA LEU A 175 4.64 -2.01 -7.00
C LEU A 175 3.34 -1.21 -6.76
N GLY A 176 3.31 -0.30 -5.78
CA GLY A 176 2.15 0.57 -5.50
C GLY A 176 1.92 1.70 -6.52
N GLU A 177 2.66 1.72 -7.63
CA GLU A 177 2.32 2.52 -8.82
C GLU A 177 1.71 1.67 -9.95
N ILE A 178 1.42 0.38 -9.70
CA ILE A 178 0.85 -0.48 -10.74
C ILE A 178 -0.67 -0.34 -10.78
N ASP A 179 -1.17 -0.17 -12.00
CA ASP A 179 -2.58 -0.30 -12.32
C ASP A 179 -3.02 -1.78 -12.23
N PHE A 180 -3.46 -2.18 -11.04
CA PHE A 180 -3.91 -3.55 -10.74
C PHE A 180 -5.04 -4.04 -11.65
N ASP A 181 -5.86 -3.15 -12.22
CA ASP A 181 -6.95 -3.53 -13.14
C ASP A 181 -6.41 -4.09 -14.46
N ASN A 182 -5.15 -3.79 -14.79
CA ASN A 182 -4.48 -4.24 -16.01
C ASN A 182 -3.38 -5.28 -15.75
N ILE A 183 -3.21 -5.75 -14.51
CA ILE A 183 -2.26 -6.82 -14.17
C ILE A 183 -2.94 -8.18 -14.30
N ASN A 184 -2.39 -9.03 -15.17
CA ASN A 184 -2.76 -10.44 -15.22
C ASN A 184 -1.81 -11.33 -14.43
N THR A 185 -0.52 -10.99 -14.40
CA THR A 185 0.56 -11.72 -13.70
C THR A 185 1.58 -10.77 -13.09
N PHE A 186 2.34 -11.23 -12.09
CA PHE A 186 3.27 -10.42 -11.30
C PHE A 186 4.76 -10.74 -11.56
N ASP A 187 5.09 -11.55 -12.58
CA ASP A 187 6.45 -11.97 -12.94
C ASP A 187 7.29 -12.52 -11.76
N PHE A 188 6.66 -13.09 -10.73
CA PHE A 188 7.27 -13.52 -9.46
C PHE A 188 7.97 -12.41 -8.67
N LYS A 189 7.70 -11.13 -8.97
CA LYS A 189 8.30 -9.98 -8.29
C LYS A 189 7.54 -9.57 -7.04
N LEU A 190 6.29 -10.02 -6.90
CA LEU A 190 5.48 -9.77 -5.73
C LEU A 190 5.48 -10.98 -4.81
N GLY A 191 6.17 -10.83 -3.68
CA GLY A 191 6.17 -11.77 -2.57
C GLY A 191 4.98 -11.51 -1.64
N VAL A 192 4.14 -12.51 -1.39
CA VAL A 192 2.92 -12.40 -0.58
C VAL A 192 2.94 -13.42 0.56
N SER A 193 2.43 -13.02 1.73
CA SER A 193 1.98 -13.97 2.75
C SER A 193 0.51 -13.76 3.02
N SER A 194 -0.30 -14.82 2.95
CA SER A 194 -1.74 -14.73 3.23
C SER A 194 -2.24 -15.90 4.08
N VAL A 195 -3.38 -15.71 4.71
CA VAL A 195 -4.12 -16.76 5.40
C VAL A 195 -5.55 -16.82 4.87
N VAL A 196 -6.09 -18.03 4.74
CA VAL A 196 -7.45 -18.31 4.27
C VAL A 196 -8.16 -19.11 5.34
N PHE A 197 -9.25 -18.57 5.87
CA PHE A 197 -10.13 -19.25 6.82
C PHE A 197 -11.39 -19.71 6.12
N ILE A 198 -11.72 -20.98 6.29
CA ILE A 198 -12.88 -21.62 5.65
C ILE A 198 -13.73 -22.30 6.72
N SER A 199 -15.04 -22.11 6.67
CA SER A 199 -15.94 -22.83 7.58
C SER A 199 -15.96 -24.34 7.30
N SER A 200 -15.92 -25.15 8.34
CA SER A 200 -16.07 -26.61 8.26
C SER A 200 -17.42 -27.06 7.69
N GLU A 201 -18.40 -26.17 7.63
CA GLU A 201 -19.71 -26.44 7.03
C GLU A 201 -19.64 -26.63 5.50
N ILE A 202 -18.63 -26.04 4.85
CA ILE A 202 -18.46 -26.11 3.38
C ILE A 202 -17.20 -26.88 2.97
N CYS A 203 -16.21 -26.98 3.85
CA CYS A 203 -14.91 -27.57 3.60
C CYS A 203 -14.56 -28.58 4.69
N ASP A 204 -14.42 -29.86 4.34
CA ASP A 204 -13.83 -30.89 5.22
C ASP A 204 -12.32 -31.03 4.91
N LYS A 205 -11.65 -32.00 5.53
CA LYS A 205 -10.20 -32.20 5.33
C LYS A 205 -9.85 -32.49 3.86
N ASP A 206 -10.58 -33.40 3.21
CA ASP A 206 -10.28 -33.82 1.82
C ASP A 206 -10.55 -32.68 0.83
N LYS A 207 -11.62 -31.91 1.04
CA LYS A 207 -11.90 -30.69 0.27
C LYS A 207 -10.84 -29.62 0.50
N CYS A 208 -10.35 -29.47 1.74
CA CYS A 208 -9.32 -28.49 2.06
C CYS A 208 -8.01 -28.79 1.33
N GLU A 209 -7.59 -30.07 1.26
CA GLU A 209 -6.41 -30.46 0.48
C GLU A 209 -6.60 -30.16 -1.01
N THR A 210 -7.79 -30.48 -1.55
CA THR A 210 -8.10 -30.25 -2.97
C THR A 210 -8.12 -28.75 -3.28
N PHE A 211 -8.72 -27.95 -2.42
CA PHE A 211 -8.73 -26.49 -2.54
C PHE A 211 -7.32 -25.91 -2.40
N ALA A 212 -6.48 -26.41 -1.48
CA ALA A 212 -5.11 -25.93 -1.32
C ALA A 212 -4.27 -26.13 -2.59
N LYS A 213 -4.44 -27.25 -3.29
CA LYS A 213 -3.83 -27.49 -4.61
C LYS A 213 -4.38 -26.50 -5.66
N SER A 214 -5.69 -26.30 -5.68
CA SER A 214 -6.34 -25.33 -6.58
C SER A 214 -5.82 -23.90 -6.36
N MET A 215 -5.64 -23.49 -5.10
CA MET A 215 -5.12 -22.18 -4.71
C MET A 215 -3.64 -22.00 -5.09
N LEU A 216 -2.85 -23.07 -4.99
CA LEU A 216 -1.46 -23.12 -5.45
C LEU A 216 -1.36 -22.96 -6.96
N ASP A 217 -2.19 -23.67 -7.72
CA ASP A 217 -2.26 -23.54 -9.19
C ASP A 217 -2.65 -22.11 -9.58
N TYR A 218 -3.70 -21.56 -8.96
CA TYR A 218 -4.13 -20.18 -9.21
C TYR A 218 -3.03 -19.15 -8.91
N SER A 219 -2.31 -19.31 -7.79
CA SER A 219 -1.21 -18.40 -7.43
C SER A 219 -0.04 -18.50 -8.41
N SER A 220 0.21 -19.70 -8.95
CA SER A 220 1.23 -19.94 -9.96
C SER A 220 0.83 -19.35 -11.33
N GLU A 221 -0.45 -19.44 -11.72
CA GLU A 221 -0.98 -18.80 -12.92
C GLU A 221 -0.87 -17.27 -12.88
N LYS A 222 -0.93 -16.69 -11.68
CA LYS A 222 -0.69 -15.26 -11.44
C LYS A 222 0.79 -14.89 -11.32
N GLU A 223 1.69 -15.87 -11.41
CA GLU A 223 3.14 -15.68 -11.24
C GLU A 223 3.46 -14.92 -9.95
N LEU A 224 2.83 -15.31 -8.84
CA LEU A 224 3.14 -14.78 -7.51
C LEU A 224 4.25 -15.60 -6.86
N ALA A 225 4.97 -15.00 -5.92
CA ALA A 225 5.84 -15.72 -5.00
C ALA A 225 5.27 -15.55 -3.59
N GLY A 226 5.35 -16.56 -2.71
CA GLY A 226 4.78 -16.41 -1.39
C GLY A 226 4.48 -17.67 -0.61
N ARG A 227 3.68 -17.46 0.43
CA ARG A 227 3.10 -18.49 1.28
C ARG A 227 1.62 -18.21 1.51
N ILE A 228 0.79 -19.24 1.45
CA ILE A 228 -0.60 -19.16 1.93
C ILE A 228 -0.82 -20.25 2.97
N ARG A 229 -1.38 -19.89 4.12
CA ARG A 229 -1.91 -20.85 5.09
C ARG A 229 -3.41 -20.98 4.89
N ILE A 230 -3.90 -22.20 4.74
CA ILE A 230 -5.31 -22.49 4.47
C ILE A 230 -5.83 -23.35 5.61
N SER A 231 -6.80 -22.81 6.34
CA SER A 231 -7.29 -23.42 7.56
C SER A 231 -8.81 -23.58 7.52
N THR A 232 -9.25 -24.81 7.70
CA THR A 232 -10.66 -25.11 7.94
C THR A 232 -10.94 -25.04 9.44
N VAL A 233 -11.93 -24.23 9.82
CA VAL A 233 -12.32 -24.00 11.21
C VAL A 233 -13.79 -24.36 11.47
N LYS A 234 -14.08 -24.96 12.62
CA LYS A 234 -15.44 -25.23 13.11
C LYS A 234 -15.81 -24.27 14.24
N ASP A 235 -17.10 -24.05 14.45
CA ASP A 235 -17.63 -23.18 15.53
C ASP A 235 -17.07 -21.73 15.50
N VAL A 236 -16.72 -21.24 14.30
CA VAL A 236 -16.23 -19.88 14.06
C VAL A 236 -17.17 -19.16 13.11
N ASP A 237 -17.58 -17.94 13.50
CA ASP A 237 -18.29 -17.02 12.61
C ASP A 237 -17.28 -16.31 11.69
N ILE A 238 -17.13 -16.84 10.47
CA ILE A 238 -16.18 -16.36 9.46
C ILE A 238 -16.35 -14.86 9.18
N ALA A 239 -17.59 -14.35 9.18
CA ALA A 239 -17.85 -12.94 8.88
C ALA A 239 -17.28 -11.99 9.95
N ARG A 240 -17.12 -12.48 11.18
CA ARG A 240 -16.60 -11.72 12.33
C ARG A 240 -15.10 -11.85 12.54
N LEU A 241 -14.42 -12.62 11.69
CA LEU A 241 -12.96 -12.65 11.68
C LEU A 241 -12.41 -11.30 11.22
N THR A 242 -11.38 -10.87 11.92
CA THR A 242 -10.57 -9.69 11.59
C THR A 242 -9.10 -10.09 11.59
N ASN A 243 -8.28 -9.28 10.93
CA ASN A 243 -6.83 -9.49 10.95
C ASN A 243 -6.28 -9.52 12.40
N ALA A 244 -6.90 -8.77 13.32
CA ALA A 244 -6.51 -8.70 14.72
C ALA A 244 -6.88 -9.92 15.58
N ASN A 245 -7.89 -10.71 15.19
CA ASN A 245 -8.37 -11.85 16.00
C ASN A 245 -8.20 -13.22 15.34
N CYS A 246 -7.86 -13.27 14.05
CA CYS A 246 -7.85 -14.52 13.30
C CYS A 246 -6.86 -15.55 13.87
N SER A 247 -5.77 -15.10 14.49
CA SER A 247 -4.78 -15.99 15.10
C SER A 247 -5.30 -16.78 16.31
N ASP A 248 -6.36 -16.29 16.97
CA ASP A 248 -6.93 -16.92 18.18
C ASP A 248 -7.57 -18.29 17.87
N TYR A 249 -7.87 -18.55 16.60
CA TYR A 249 -8.52 -19.76 16.13
C TYR A 249 -7.55 -20.87 15.73
N TYR A 250 -6.24 -20.67 15.89
CA TYR A 250 -5.22 -21.71 15.66
C TYR A 250 -5.05 -22.62 16.88
N THR A 251 -6.13 -23.29 17.28
CA THR A 251 -6.11 -24.30 18.36
C THR A 251 -6.84 -25.56 17.92
N ASP A 252 -6.49 -26.70 18.50
CA ASP A 252 -7.11 -28.01 18.24
C ASP A 252 -8.63 -28.00 18.49
N TYR A 253 -9.12 -27.04 19.28
CA TYR A 253 -10.55 -26.86 19.50
C TYR A 253 -11.28 -26.40 18.23
N PHE A 254 -10.70 -25.48 17.45
CA PHE A 254 -11.34 -24.89 16.27
C PHE A 254 -10.87 -25.52 14.96
N LEU A 255 -9.62 -25.96 14.87
CA LEU A 255 -9.04 -26.44 13.62
C LEU A 255 -9.59 -27.83 13.23
N VAL A 256 -9.93 -27.96 11.94
CA VAL A 256 -10.34 -29.22 11.30
C VAL A 256 -9.28 -29.71 10.34
N ALA A 257 -8.67 -28.79 9.58
CA ALA A 257 -7.57 -29.04 8.67
C ALA A 257 -6.73 -27.77 8.55
N ASP A 258 -5.43 -27.91 8.35
CA ASP A 258 -4.51 -26.80 8.18
C ASP A 258 -3.43 -27.16 7.18
N TYR A 259 -3.27 -26.34 6.14
CA TYR A 259 -2.29 -26.55 5.08
C TYR A 259 -1.46 -25.30 4.87
N ASP A 260 -0.17 -25.49 4.61
CA ASP A 260 0.72 -24.43 4.18
C ASP A 260 1.17 -24.69 2.75
N ILE A 261 0.94 -23.71 1.87
CA ILE A 261 1.55 -23.69 0.54
C ILE A 261 2.71 -22.71 0.51
N ILE A 262 3.80 -23.09 -0.16
CA ILE A 262 4.93 -22.21 -0.48
C ILE A 262 5.13 -22.28 -1.98
N PHE A 263 5.19 -21.12 -2.63
CA PHE A 263 5.29 -21.04 -4.09
C PHE A 263 6.22 -19.92 -4.53
N ASP A 264 7.02 -20.18 -5.55
CA ASP A 264 7.84 -19.21 -6.28
C ASP A 264 8.11 -19.74 -7.70
N GLU A 265 8.93 -19.03 -8.49
CA GLU A 265 9.30 -19.42 -9.87
C GLU A 265 9.81 -20.89 -9.99
N ARG A 266 10.43 -21.41 -8.93
CA ARG A 266 11.21 -22.67 -8.93
C ARG A 266 10.65 -23.73 -8.00
N ARG A 267 9.70 -23.37 -7.14
CA ARG A 267 9.28 -24.21 -6.02
C ARG A 267 7.78 -24.07 -5.82
N THR A 268 7.11 -25.21 -5.71
CA THR A 268 5.70 -25.32 -5.31
C THR A 268 5.57 -26.48 -4.34
N ASP A 269 5.40 -26.15 -3.05
CA ASP A 269 5.27 -27.14 -1.98
C ASP A 269 3.93 -26.96 -1.25
N LEU A 270 3.34 -28.09 -0.86
CA LEU A 270 2.14 -28.17 -0.02
C LEU A 270 2.45 -29.05 1.19
N TYR A 271 2.20 -28.53 2.39
CA TYR A 271 2.41 -29.21 3.66
C TYR A 271 1.08 -29.36 4.40
N ASP A 272 0.78 -30.57 4.89
CA ASP A 272 -0.29 -30.80 5.87
C ASP A 272 0.24 -30.48 7.27
N CYS A 273 -0.33 -29.47 7.91
CA CYS A 273 0.03 -28.97 9.23
C CYS A 273 -0.98 -29.39 10.31
N THR A 274 -1.95 -30.24 9.96
CA THR A 274 -2.94 -30.77 10.90
C THR A 274 -2.24 -31.66 11.93
N HIS A 275 -2.37 -31.35 13.22
CA HIS A 275 -1.83 -32.13 14.34
C HIS A 275 -2.91 -32.96 15.05
#